data_AF-A0A6L2ZV30-F1
#
_entry.id   AF-A0A6L2ZV30-F1
#
_cell.length_a   1.000
_cell.length_b   1.000
_cell.length_c   1.000
_cell.angle_alpha   90.00
_cell.angle_beta   90.00
_cell.angle_gamma   90.00
#
_symmetry.space_group_name_H-M   'P 1'
#
loop_
_entity.id
_entity.type
_entity.pdbx_description
1 polymer ?
#
loop_
_entity_poly.entity_id
_entity_poly.type
_entity_poly.pdbx_seq_one_letter_code
_entity_poly.pdbx_strand_id
1 'polypeptide(L)'
;MPTPNGLTSLAPGSAWNTMPCHTHERRMEAYLYFELPEDNAIFHFMGKPDETKHLVLQNEQAAISPSWSIHTGVATSNYSFIWAMCGENITYDDMDIVPMNELK
;
A
#
# COMPACT_ATOMS: atom_id res chain seq x y z
N MET A 1 10.99 -17.57 10.87
CA MET A 1 10.95 -17.34 9.41
C MET A 1 11.28 -15.88 9.15
N PRO A 2 12.01 -15.53 8.07
CA PRO A 2 12.25 -14.13 7.73
C PRO A 2 10.95 -13.44 7.32
N THR A 3 10.79 -12.16 7.68
CA THR A 3 9.65 -11.31 7.31
C THR A 3 9.78 -10.91 5.84
N PRO A 4 8.83 -11.29 4.95
CA PRO A 4 8.78 -10.78 3.58
C PRO A 4 8.84 -9.25 3.53
N ASN A 5 9.68 -8.72 2.65
CA ASN A 5 9.77 -7.29 2.39
C ASN A 5 10.25 -7.04 0.96
N GLY A 6 10.00 -5.84 0.45
CA GLY A 6 10.49 -5.39 -0.84
C GLY A 6 10.55 -3.87 -0.93
N LEU A 7 11.35 -3.38 -1.88
CA LEU A 7 11.45 -1.97 -2.25
C LEU A 7 10.88 -1.80 -3.65
N THR A 8 10.09 -0.76 -3.85
CA THR A 8 9.53 -0.39 -5.15
C THR A 8 9.73 1.10 -5.38
N SER A 9 10.33 1.45 -6.51
CA SER A 9 10.55 2.83 -6.94
C SER A 9 9.70 3.11 -8.17
N LEU A 10 8.85 4.14 -8.11
CA LEU A 10 8.03 4.53 -9.24
C LEU A 10 8.85 5.38 -10.21
N ALA A 11 8.72 5.08 -11.51
CA ALA A 11 9.33 5.88 -12.56
C ALA A 11 8.75 7.31 -12.57
N PRO A 12 9.51 8.33 -13.05
CA PRO A 12 8.98 9.68 -13.22
C PRO A 12 7.67 9.70 -14.01
N GLY A 13 6.66 10.39 -13.49
CA GLY A 13 5.31 10.44 -14.07
C GLY A 13 4.37 9.29 -13.65
N SER A 14 4.88 8.27 -12.94
CA SER A 14 4.06 7.21 -12.34
C SER A 14 3.85 7.49 -10.85
N ALA A 15 2.62 7.26 -10.37
CA ALA A 15 2.24 7.62 -9.01
C ALA A 15 1.42 6.56 -8.27
N TRP A 16 0.93 5.49 -8.92
CA TRP A 16 0.15 4.46 -8.25
C TRP A 16 1.03 3.29 -7.83
N ASN A 17 0.81 2.79 -6.60
CA ASN A 17 1.26 1.46 -6.19
C ASN A 17 0.06 0.51 -5.96
N THR A 18 0.35 -0.80 -5.89
CA THR A 18 -0.61 -1.86 -5.55
C THR A 18 -1.99 -1.67 -6.19
N MET A 19 -2.01 -1.62 -7.53
CA MET A 19 -3.24 -1.50 -8.32
C MET A 19 -3.28 -2.57 -9.42
N PRO A 20 -4.34 -3.40 -9.52
CA PRO A 20 -5.52 -3.44 -8.63
C PRO A 20 -5.16 -3.80 -7.17
N CYS A 21 -5.92 -3.28 -6.22
CA CYS A 21 -5.69 -3.53 -4.79
C CYS A 21 -6.31 -4.86 -4.32
N HIS A 22 -5.96 -5.28 -3.11
CA HIS A 22 -6.39 -6.55 -2.53
C HIS A 22 -6.35 -6.49 -0.99
N THR A 23 -6.98 -7.47 -0.33
CA THR A 23 -6.91 -7.70 1.12
C THR A 23 -6.29 -9.04 1.44
N HIS A 24 -5.89 -9.23 2.70
CA HIS A 24 -5.26 -10.47 3.18
C HIS A 24 -5.81 -10.85 4.55
N GLU A 25 -6.64 -11.88 4.67
CA GLU A 25 -7.19 -12.24 5.99
C GLU A 25 -6.11 -12.71 6.99
N ARG A 26 -5.06 -13.39 6.49
CA ARG A 26 -4.06 -14.07 7.32
C ARG A 26 -2.73 -13.33 7.47
N ARG A 27 -2.61 -12.15 6.89
CA ARG A 27 -1.37 -11.35 6.87
C ARG A 27 -1.69 -9.87 7.04
N MET A 28 -0.70 -9.08 7.43
CA MET A 28 -0.79 -7.63 7.51
C MET A 28 0.47 -7.03 6.88
N GLU A 29 0.35 -5.79 6.42
CA GLU A 29 1.46 -5.09 5.78
C GLU A 29 1.70 -3.72 6.42
N ALA A 30 2.95 -3.27 6.36
CA ALA A 30 3.35 -1.92 6.69
C ALA A 30 4.14 -1.30 5.52
N TYR A 31 3.85 -0.04 5.24
CA TYR A 31 4.39 0.71 4.10
C TYR A 31 5.16 1.91 4.62
N LEU A 32 6.42 2.07 4.22
CA LEU A 32 7.22 3.27 4.45
C LEU A 32 7.43 3.99 3.11
N TYR A 33 6.96 5.22 3.00
CA TYR A 33 7.09 6.05 1.81
C TYR A 33 8.29 6.99 1.93
N PHE A 34 9.09 7.12 0.88
CA PHE A 34 10.29 7.97 0.87
C PHE A 34 10.64 8.41 -0.56
N GLU A 35 11.68 9.26 -0.71
CA GLU A 35 12.05 9.90 -1.98
C GLU A 35 10.90 10.71 -2.60
N LEU A 36 10.01 11.26 -1.77
CA LEU A 36 8.97 12.19 -2.17
C LEU A 36 9.49 13.64 -2.05
N PRO A 37 9.31 14.51 -3.05
CA PRO A 37 9.70 15.91 -2.93
C PRO A 37 8.89 16.64 -1.85
N GLU A 38 9.48 17.65 -1.19
CA GLU A 38 8.95 18.32 0.03
C GLU A 38 7.51 18.86 -0.10
N ASP A 39 7.12 19.37 -1.27
CA ASP A 39 5.77 19.92 -1.51
C ASP A 39 4.76 18.90 -2.06
N ASN A 40 5.09 17.61 -2.01
CA ASN A 40 4.22 16.54 -2.51
C ASN A 40 3.65 15.71 -1.37
N ALA A 41 2.53 15.05 -1.64
CA ALA A 41 1.86 14.17 -0.66
C ALA A 41 1.50 12.83 -1.29
N ILE A 42 1.48 11.80 -0.46
CA ILE A 42 0.89 10.50 -0.78
C ILE A 42 -0.50 10.43 -0.14
N PHE A 43 -1.48 9.98 -0.91
CA PHE A 43 -2.78 9.53 -0.43
C PHE A 43 -2.73 8.00 -0.33
N HIS A 44 -2.45 7.50 0.87
CA HIS A 44 -2.50 6.06 1.14
C HIS A 44 -3.95 5.66 1.44
N PHE A 45 -4.56 4.93 0.52
CA PHE A 45 -5.89 4.36 0.67
C PHE A 45 -5.85 3.10 1.53
N MET A 46 -6.75 3.07 2.50
CA MET A 46 -6.93 2.00 3.46
C MET A 46 -8.43 1.84 3.74
N GLY A 47 -8.80 0.83 4.53
CA GLY A 47 -10.19 0.51 4.83
C GLY A 47 -10.65 -0.75 4.11
N LYS A 48 -11.88 -1.17 4.40
CA LYS A 48 -12.53 -2.21 3.61
C LYS A 48 -12.76 -1.69 2.19
N PRO A 49 -12.80 -2.57 1.17
CA PRO A 49 -13.02 -2.18 -0.22
C PRO A 49 -14.27 -1.32 -0.48
N ASP A 50 -15.30 -1.49 0.35
CA ASP A 50 -16.60 -0.82 0.26
C ASP A 50 -16.72 0.44 1.13
N GLU A 51 -15.70 0.78 1.91
CA GLU A 51 -15.66 1.93 2.81
C GLU A 51 -14.23 2.51 2.89
N THR A 52 -13.62 2.79 1.73
CA THR A 52 -12.24 3.26 1.73
C THR A 52 -12.09 4.63 2.40
N LYS A 53 -10.93 4.83 3.02
CA LYS A 53 -10.46 6.08 3.61
C LYS A 53 -9.05 6.32 3.10
N HIS A 54 -8.50 7.49 3.38
CA HIS A 54 -7.11 7.77 3.07
C HIS A 54 -6.38 8.44 4.23
N LEU A 55 -5.08 8.21 4.27
CA LEU A 55 -4.12 8.99 5.03
C LEU A 55 -3.35 9.88 4.06
N VAL A 56 -3.19 11.16 4.41
CA VAL A 56 -2.27 12.06 3.70
C VAL A 56 -0.92 11.95 4.39
N LEU A 57 0.08 11.48 3.67
CA LEU A 57 1.42 11.23 4.17
C LEU A 57 2.45 12.09 3.44
N GLN A 58 3.46 12.50 4.19
CA GLN A 58 4.66 13.21 3.73
C GLN A 58 5.83 12.23 3.57
N ASN A 59 6.94 12.73 3.05
CA ASN A 59 8.18 11.97 2.94
C ASN A 59 8.59 11.33 4.28
N GLU A 60 9.07 10.09 4.23
CA GLU A 60 9.54 9.28 5.38
C GLU A 60 8.46 8.95 6.43
N GLN A 61 7.18 8.96 6.04
CA GLN A 61 6.08 8.49 6.87
C GLN A 61 5.63 7.09 6.50
N ALA A 62 5.08 6.38 7.49
CA ALA A 62 4.63 5.00 7.34
C ALA A 62 3.13 4.85 7.59
N ALA A 63 2.53 3.87 6.92
CA ALA A 63 1.16 3.41 7.14
C ALA A 63 1.15 1.93 7.55
N ILE A 64 0.27 1.60 8.50
CA ILE A 64 0.00 0.23 8.93
C ILE A 64 -1.32 -0.21 8.29
N SER A 65 -1.30 -1.32 7.55
CA SER A 65 -2.49 -1.91 6.95
C SER A 65 -2.89 -3.17 7.71
N PRO A 66 -3.99 -3.16 8.47
CA PRO A 66 -4.53 -4.37 9.09
C PRO A 66 -5.07 -5.33 8.01
N SER A 67 -5.15 -6.62 8.31
CA SER A 67 -5.54 -7.70 7.39
C SER A 67 -6.80 -7.45 6.54
N TRP A 68 -7.82 -6.83 7.13
CA TRP A 68 -9.09 -6.53 6.48
C TRP A 68 -9.07 -5.29 5.58
N SER A 69 -7.95 -4.55 5.58
CA SER A 69 -7.79 -3.29 4.85
C SER A 69 -7.10 -3.52 3.52
N ILE A 70 -7.49 -2.74 2.51
CA ILE A 70 -6.65 -2.54 1.33
C ILE A 70 -5.41 -1.72 1.69
N HIS A 71 -4.41 -1.77 0.82
CA HIS A 71 -3.20 -0.96 0.91
C HIS A 71 -2.73 -0.55 -0.48
N THR A 72 -3.28 0.55 -0.97
CA THR A 72 -2.86 1.18 -2.23
C THR A 72 -2.63 2.67 -2.00
N GLY A 73 -1.76 3.28 -2.79
CA GLY A 73 -1.34 4.66 -2.63
C GLY A 73 -1.19 5.33 -3.97
N VAL A 74 -1.53 6.61 -4.00
CA VAL A 74 -1.20 7.53 -5.09
C VAL A 74 -0.52 8.75 -4.53
N ALA A 75 0.47 9.30 -5.22
CA ALA A 75 1.10 10.56 -4.82
C ALA A 75 0.99 11.64 -5.89
N THR A 76 1.30 12.87 -5.52
CA THR A 76 1.34 14.01 -6.45
C THR A 76 2.61 14.04 -7.32
N SER A 77 3.58 13.15 -7.06
CA SER A 77 4.81 12.93 -7.82
C SER A 77 5.23 11.47 -7.74
N ASN A 78 6.25 11.04 -8.49
CA ASN A 78 6.90 9.75 -8.25
C ASN A 78 7.55 9.72 -6.85
N TYR A 79 7.65 8.51 -6.29
CA TYR A 79 8.20 8.22 -4.98
C TYR A 79 8.72 6.78 -4.94
N SER A 80 9.41 6.43 -3.87
CA SER A 80 9.79 5.06 -3.53
C SER A 80 9.07 4.61 -2.26
N PHE A 81 8.84 3.31 -2.11
CA PHE A 81 8.32 2.75 -0.87
C PHE A 81 8.92 1.39 -0.56
N ILE A 82 9.03 1.10 0.72
CA ILE A 82 9.31 -0.23 1.25
C ILE A 82 8.01 -0.78 1.80
N TRP A 83 7.73 -2.06 1.50
CA TRP A 83 6.67 -2.81 2.12
C TRP A 83 7.27 -3.96 2.94
N ALA A 84 6.65 -4.25 4.08
CA ALA A 84 6.98 -5.40 4.91
C ALA A 84 5.68 -6.09 5.33
N MET A 85 5.68 -7.42 5.29
CA MET A 85 4.51 -8.25 5.56
C MET A 85 4.81 -9.29 6.63
N CYS A 86 3.88 -9.50 7.55
CA CYS A 86 3.92 -10.63 8.47
C CYS A 86 2.54 -11.27 8.62
N GLY A 87 2.49 -12.50 9.13
CA GLY A 87 1.23 -13.23 9.32
C GLY A 87 1.42 -14.72 9.49
N GLU A 88 0.33 -15.46 9.31
CA GLU A 88 0.28 -16.91 9.49
C GLU A 88 1.06 -17.69 8.41
N ASN A 89 1.15 -17.13 7.19
CA ASN A 89 1.82 -17.76 6.06
C ASN A 89 2.64 -16.75 5.23
N ILE A 90 3.35 -17.26 4.22
CA ILE A 90 4.13 -16.47 3.23
C ILE A 90 3.65 -16.75 1.79
N THR A 91 2.43 -17.27 1.66
CA THR A 91 1.83 -17.64 0.38
C THR A 91 1.32 -16.36 -0.28
N TYR A 92 2.03 -15.86 -1.29
CA TYR A 92 1.71 -14.54 -1.86
C TYR A 92 0.39 -14.52 -2.63
N ASP A 93 0.02 -15.61 -3.30
CA ASP A 93 -1.23 -15.74 -4.08
C ASP A 93 -2.49 -15.93 -3.21
N ASP A 94 -2.31 -16.08 -1.90
CA ASP A 94 -3.39 -16.16 -0.92
C ASP A 94 -3.91 -14.76 -0.55
N MET A 95 -4.60 -14.12 -1.49
CA MET A 95 -5.11 -12.76 -1.39
C MET A 95 -6.48 -12.64 -2.05
N ASP A 96 -7.27 -11.67 -1.60
CA ASP A 96 -8.56 -11.34 -2.20
C ASP A 96 -8.42 -10.10 -3.08
N ILE A 97 -8.35 -10.30 -4.40
CA ILE A 97 -8.26 -9.20 -5.38
C ILE A 97 -9.60 -8.46 -5.41
N VAL A 98 -9.54 -7.13 -5.31
CA VAL A 98 -10.72 -6.27 -5.39
C VAL A 98 -10.94 -5.82 -6.83
N PRO A 99 -12.11 -6.07 -7.44
CA PRO A 99 -12.45 -5.52 -8.74
C PRO A 99 -12.51 -3.99 -8.72
N MET A 100 -11.87 -3.35 -9.70
CA MET A 100 -11.76 -1.88 -9.75
C MET A 100 -13.10 -1.15 -9.77
N ASN A 101 -14.14 -1.76 -10.32
CA ASN A 101 -15.49 -1.22 -10.40
C ASN A 101 -16.31 -1.41 -9.09
N GLU A 102 -15.74 -2.04 -8.08
CA GLU A 102 -16.40 -2.31 -6.78
C GLU A 102 -15.86 -1.43 -5.63
N LEU A 103 -14.75 -0.71 -5.86
CA LEU A 103 -14.16 0.21 -4.89
C LEU A 103 -15.09 1.39 -4.58
N LYS A 104 -15.17 1.78 -3.30
CA LYS A 104 -15.99 2.91 -2.82
C LYS A 104 -15.24 3.84 -1.88
#